data_AF-A0A3M1P6W9-F1
#
_entry.id   AF-A0A3M1P6W9-F1
#
_cell.length_a   1.000
_cell.length_b   1.000
_cell.length_c   1.000
_cell.angle_alpha   90.00
_cell.angle_beta   90.00
_cell.angle_gamma   90.00
#
_symmetry.space_group_name_H-M   'P 1'
#
loop_
_entity.id
_entity.type
_entity.pdbx_description
1 polymer ?
#
loop_
_entity_poly.entity_id
_entity_poly.type
_entity_poly.pdbx_seq_one_letter_code
_entity_poly.pdbx_strand_id
1 'polypeptide(L)' 'MLNATLSTLLTELGEECEKFVFLLSQLKLANLTNDQKGDILAELTGSVSHLHVHTENLSELIEDEILILPDEPDSY' A
#
# COMPACT_ATOMS: atom_id res chain seq x y z
N MET A 1 -1.60 -20.35 -5.03
CA MET A 1 -0.60 -19.32 -4.69
C MET A 1 -0.89 -18.13 -5.57
N LEU A 2 -0.81 -16.92 -5.04
CA LEU A 2 -1.08 -15.71 -5.82
C LEU A 2 -0.10 -15.60 -7.00
N ASN A 3 -0.52 -14.95 -8.09
CA ASN A 3 0.37 -14.52 -9.15
C ASN A 3 1.58 -13.77 -8.56
N ALA A 4 2.79 -14.10 -9.03
CA ALA A 4 4.02 -13.55 -8.46
C ALA A 4 4.09 -12.03 -8.55
N THR A 5 3.64 -11.44 -9.67
CA THR A 5 3.59 -9.98 -9.84
C THR A 5 2.62 -9.34 -8.86
N LEU A 6 1.41 -9.90 -8.72
CA LEU A 6 0.43 -9.41 -7.75
C LEU A 6 0.95 -9.54 -6.31
N SER A 7 1.60 -10.66 -5.99
CA SER A 7 2.18 -10.90 -4.66
C SER A 7 3.27 -9.89 -4.31
N THR A 8 4.16 -9.57 -5.26
CA THR A 8 5.18 -8.53 -5.06
C THR A 8 4.53 -7.16 -4.89
N LEU A 9 3.58 -6.81 -5.75
CA LEU A 9 2.89 -5.52 -5.70
C LEU A 9 2.14 -5.32 -4.37
N LEU A 10 1.45 -6.35 -3.87
CA LEU A 10 0.77 -6.31 -2.57
C LEU A 10 1.73 -6.18 -1.40
N THR A 11 2.92 -6.78 -1.51
CA THR A 11 3.98 -6.65 -0.49
C THR A 11 4.48 -5.21 -0.44
N GLU A 12 4.86 -4.64 -1.58
CA GLU A 12 5.35 -3.26 -1.71
C GLU A 12 4.28 -2.25 -1.27
N LEU A 13 3.02 -2.46 -1.67
CA LEU A 13 1.90 -1.61 -1.24
C LEU A 13 1.69 -1.68 0.29
N GLY A 14 1.84 -2.86 0.89
CA GLY A 14 1.76 -3.04 2.33
C GLY A 14 2.84 -2.23 3.06
N GLU A 15 4.09 -2.34 2.62
CA GLU A 15 5.22 -1.60 3.16
C GLU A 15 5.00 -0.07 3.06
N GLU A 16 4.50 0.40 1.92
CA GLU A 16 4.23 1.83 1.73
C GLU A 16 3.04 2.32 2.59
N CYS A 17 2.01 1.49 2.80
CA CYS A 17 0.92 1.80 3.72
C CYS A 17 1.42 1.93 5.17
N GLU A 18 2.29 1.01 5.61
CA GLU A 18 2.90 1.08 6.94
C GLU A 18 3.71 2.37 7.12
N LYS A 19 4.51 2.74 6.12
CA LYS A 19 5.27 3.99 6.11
C LYS A 19 4.36 5.21 6.16
N PHE A 20 3.29 5.25 5.36
CA PHE A 20 2.32 6.35 5.36
C PHE A 20 1.68 6.53 6.75
N VAL A 21 1.22 5.44 7.37
CA VAL A 21 0.63 5.46 8.72
C VAL A 21 1.65 5.91 9.76
N PHE A 22 2.90 5.44 9.65
CA PHE A 22 3.99 5.86 10.53
C PHE A 22 4.22 7.37 10.44
N LEU A 23 4.35 7.94 9.23
CA LEU A 23 4.54 9.39 9.03
C LEU A 23 3.38 10.21 9.59
N LEU A 24 2.13 9.75 9.42
CA LEU A 24 0.97 10.38 10.05
C LEU A 24 1.02 10.34 11.57
N SER A 25 1.55 9.27 12.15
CA SER A 25 1.75 9.18 13.61
C SER A 25 2.81 10.16 14.10
N GLN A 26 3.89 10.35 13.33
CA GLN A 26 4.95 11.31 13.64
C GLN A 26 4.41 12.74 13.64
N LEU A 27 3.55 13.12 12.68
CA LEU A 27 2.90 14.44 12.65
C LEU A 27 2.03 14.75 13.88
N LYS A 28 1.58 13.72 14.62
CA LYS A 28 0.79 13.89 15.85
C LYS A 28 1.64 14.14 17.08
N LEU A 29 2.97 13.99 17.00
CA LEU A 29 3.86 14.25 18.13
C LEU A 29 3.83 15.73 18.52
N ALA A 30 3.79 15.98 19.83
CA ALA A 30 3.96 17.32 20.36
C ALA A 30 5.41 17.80 20.12
N ASN A 31 5.58 19.11 19.91
CA ASN A 31 6.88 19.79 19.82
C ASN A 31 7.75 19.51 18.58
N LEU A 32 7.16 19.10 17.46
CA LEU A 32 7.91 19.10 16.20
C LEU A 32 8.33 20.52 15.80
N THR A 33 9.60 20.69 15.44
CA THR A 33 10.08 21.91 14.77
C THR A 33 9.48 22.04 13.37
N ASN A 34 9.52 23.23 12.78
CA ASN A 34 9.03 23.42 11.42
C ASN A 34 9.84 22.61 10.39
N ASP A 35 11.15 22.46 10.61
CA ASP A 35 12.02 21.66 9.74
C ASP A 35 11.62 20.19 9.79
N GLN A 36 11.41 19.63 10.99
CA GLN A 36 10.95 18.25 11.16
C GLN A 36 9.57 18.02 10.50
N LYS A 37 8.66 18.99 10.62
CA LYS A 37 7.37 18.92 9.90
C LYS A 37 7.57 18.94 8.40
N GLY A 38 8.48 19.77 7.89
CA GLY A 38 8.82 19.86 6.47
C GLY A 38 9.33 18.53 5.94
N ASP A 39 10.27 17.90 6.64
CA ASP A 39 10.83 16.59 6.27
C ASP A 39 9.75 15.50 6.25
N ILE A 40 8.92 15.42 7.31
CA ILE A 40 7.82 14.44 7.37
C ILE A 40 6.81 14.66 6.23
N LEU A 41 6.47 15.91 5.91
CA LEU A 41 5.54 16.22 4.82
C LEU A 41 6.12 15.91 3.44
N ALA A 42 7.42 16.13 3.25
CA ALA A 42 8.11 15.75 2.01
C ALA A 42 8.10 14.23 1.82
N GLU A 43 8.41 13.47 2.87
CA GLU A 43 8.34 12.01 2.85
C GLU A 43 6.90 11.52 2.62
N LEU A 44 5.92 12.13 3.28
CA LEU A 44 4.50 11.77 3.13
C LEU A 44 4.02 12.00 1.69
N THR A 45 4.51 13.06 1.04
CA THR A 45 4.21 13.34 -0.38
C THR A 45 4.77 12.23 -1.29
N GLY A 46 5.97 11.74 -0.99
CA GLY A 46 6.55 10.58 -1.67
C GLY A 46 5.69 9.32 -1.47
N SER A 47 5.28 9.04 -0.23
CA SER A 47 4.40 7.91 0.09
C SER A 47 3.05 7.98 -0.63
N VAL A 48 2.41 9.16 -0.69
CA VAL A 48 1.17 9.35 -1.46
C VAL A 48 1.38 9.04 -2.94
N SER A 49 2.51 9.47 -3.51
CA SER A 49 2.83 9.20 -4.92
C SER A 49 3.06 7.72 -5.19
N HIS A 50 3.77 7.01 -4.30
CA HIS A 50 3.97 5.57 -4.40
C HIS A 50 2.66 4.79 -4.26
N LEU A 51 1.83 5.13 -3.27
CA LEU A 51 0.50 4.54 -3.09
C LEU A 51 -0.36 4.73 -4.34
N HIS A 52 -0.32 5.91 -4.95
CA HIS A 52 -1.04 6.16 -6.20
C HIS A 52 -0.57 5.20 -7.30
N VAL A 53 0.73 5.14 -7.58
CA VAL A 53 1.30 4.25 -8.60
C VAL A 53 0.97 2.78 -8.34
N HIS A 54 1.12 2.31 -7.11
CA HIS A 54 0.82 0.91 -6.77
C HIS A 54 -0.66 0.56 -6.89
N THR A 55 -1.56 1.54 -6.80
CA THR A 55 -3.02 1.30 -6.86
C THR A 55 -3.64 1.52 -8.23
N GLU A 56 -2.92 2.10 -9.20
CA GLU A 56 -3.47 2.44 -10.53
C GLU A 56 -4.14 1.27 -11.25
N ASN A 57 -3.54 0.07 -11.23
CA ASN A 57 -4.07 -1.12 -11.91
C ASN A 57 -4.31 -2.29 -10.95
N LEU A 58 -4.26 -2.05 -9.64
CA LEU A 58 -4.32 -3.13 -8.67
C LEU A 58 -5.67 -3.86 -8.67
N SER A 59 -6.77 -3.13 -8.90
CA SER A 59 -8.10 -3.74 -8.96
C SER A 59 -8.21 -4.78 -10.08
N GLU A 60 -7.67 -4.48 -11.27
CA GLU A 60 -7.69 -5.40 -12.42
C GLU A 60 -6.85 -6.65 -12.12
N LEU A 61 -5.66 -6.49 -11.53
CA LEU A 61 -4.82 -7.62 -11.14
C LEU A 61 -5.49 -8.50 -10.06
N ILE A 62 -6.21 -7.89 -9.12
CA ILE A 62 -6.98 -8.63 -8.10
C ILE A 62 -8.16 -9.37 -8.75
N GLU A 63 -8.88 -8.74 -9.67
CA GLU A 63 -10.00 -9.36 -10.40
C GLU A 63 -9.52 -10.55 -11.23
N ASP A 64 -8.43 -10.40 -11.98
CA ASP A 64 -7.79 -11.47 -12.73
C ASP A 64 -7.40 -12.65 -11.83
N GLU A 65 -6.84 -12.35 -10.65
CA GLU A 65 -6.49 -13.37 -9.67
C GLU A 65 -7.74 -14.10 -9.12
N ILE A 66 -8.84 -13.38 -8.86
CA ILE A 66 -10.09 -13.98 -8.40
C ILE A 66 -10.65 -14.95 -9.45
N LEU A 67 -10.60 -14.59 -10.73
CA LEU A 67 -11.13 -15.42 -11.83
C LEU A 67 -10.39 -16.74 -12.01
N ILE A 68 -9.13 -16.83 -11.54
CA ILE A 68 -8.33 -18.07 -11.63
C ILE A 68 -8.39 -18.92 -10.35
N LEU A 69 -9.04 -18.43 -9.29
CA LEU A 69 -9.25 -19.25 -8.09
C LEU A 69 -10.17 -20.43 -8.42
N PRO A 70 -9.86 -21.63 -7.91
CA PRO A 70 -10.76 -22.76 -8.09
C PRO A 70 -12.08 -22.49 -7.36
N ASP A 71 -13.20 -22.81 -8.01
CA ASP A 71 -14.49 -22.89 -7.33
C ASP A 71 -14.38 -23.88 -6.17
N GLU A 72 -15.02 -23.57 -5.03
CA GLU A 72 -15.14 -24.55 -3.95
C GLU A 72 -15.73 -25.85 -4.52
N PRO A 73 -15.12 -27.03 -4.25
CA PRO A 73 -15.70 -28.27 -4.74
C PRO A 73 -17.10 -28.40 -4.15
N ASP A 74 -18.10 -28.59 -5.03
CA ASP A 74 -19.48 -28.86 -4.63
C ASP A 74 -19.47 -29.87 -3.48
N SER A 75 -19.92 -29.44 -2.30
CA SER A 75 -20.06 -30.33 -1.14
C SER A 75 -21.17 -31.34 -1.46
N TYR A 76 -20.79 -32.55 -1.87
CA TYR A 76 -21.69 -33.68 -2.12
C TYR A 76 -22.30 -34.23 -0.82
#